data_AF-W9Y549-F1
#
_entry.id   AF-W9Y549-F1
#
_cell.length_a   1.000
_cell.length_b   1.000
_cell.length_c   1.000
_cell.angle_alpha   90.00
_cell.angle_beta   90.00
_cell.angle_gamma   90.00
#
_symmetry.space_group_name_H-M   'P 1'
#
loop_
_entity.id
_entity.type
_entity.pdbx_description
1 polymer ?
#
loop_
_entity_poly.entity_id
_entity_poly.type
_entity_poly.pdbx_seq_one_letter_code
_entity_poly.pdbx_strand_id
1 'polypeptide(L)'
;MHYTSLLCLLAATGALAAPHSRRQVDNEIRVSLSDLGETGAQVTLAEGVRDTAIPALSGPFATVELTLGTDVQDQALRCQILDHMGSPIVVLRGANTDITFADGGKGAWTLREPSMVSQVVCDPTFAQIDSDAGKLRVVLESQSTETGSQTVLEAGQREEAMPVGSSGPFETVELRVGELVEDQKYRCQVLDHMGNPIIVLRGENRDITFSDAGKGAWTFETPSQVSDIVCDPTFVAVAVA
;
A
#
# COMPACT_ATOMS: atom_id res chain seq x y z
N MET A 1 -22.92 -83.97 45.39
CA MET A 1 -21.98 -82.84 45.62
C MET A 1 -21.40 -82.46 44.27
N HIS A 2 -21.70 -81.26 43.75
CA HIS A 2 -20.87 -80.43 42.87
C HIS A 2 -21.67 -79.13 42.66
N TYR A 3 -21.17 -78.03 43.24
CA TYR A 3 -21.72 -76.68 43.19
C TYR A 3 -21.08 -75.94 42.01
N THR A 4 -21.85 -75.23 41.20
CA THR A 4 -21.32 -74.23 40.26
C THR A 4 -22.16 -72.96 40.38
N SER A 5 -21.62 -71.97 41.07
CA SER A 5 -22.21 -70.65 41.26
C SER A 5 -21.82 -69.74 40.09
N LEU A 6 -22.81 -69.16 39.38
CA LEU A 6 -22.60 -68.10 38.40
C LEU A 6 -22.63 -66.74 39.12
N LEU A 7 -21.54 -65.97 39.04
CA LEU A 7 -21.45 -64.56 39.45
C LEU A 7 -21.56 -63.68 38.19
N CYS A 8 -22.59 -62.85 38.09
CA CYS A 8 -22.67 -61.75 37.12
C CYS A 8 -22.33 -60.43 37.81
N LEU A 9 -21.19 -59.82 37.47
CA LEU A 9 -20.83 -58.45 37.80
C LEU A 9 -21.52 -57.50 36.81
N LEU A 10 -22.49 -56.70 37.26
CA LEU A 10 -22.93 -55.52 36.52
C LEU A 10 -21.96 -54.37 36.82
N ALA A 11 -21.13 -54.03 35.84
CA ALA A 11 -20.40 -52.77 35.84
C ALA A 11 -21.35 -51.66 35.36
N ALA A 12 -21.83 -50.83 36.28
CA ALA A 12 -22.50 -49.58 35.96
C ALA A 12 -21.46 -48.57 35.47
N THR A 13 -21.37 -48.36 34.15
CA THR A 13 -20.61 -47.27 33.57
C THR A 13 -21.36 -45.96 33.81
N GLY A 14 -20.90 -45.18 34.79
CA GLY A 14 -21.32 -43.79 34.95
C GLY A 14 -20.90 -42.99 33.73
N ALA A 15 -21.86 -42.55 32.92
CA ALA A 15 -21.62 -41.59 31.86
C ALA A 15 -21.27 -40.24 32.49
N LEU A 16 -19.98 -39.88 32.47
CA LEU A 16 -19.55 -38.52 32.73
C LEU A 16 -19.98 -37.67 31.53
N ALA A 17 -21.09 -36.94 31.70
CA ALA A 17 -21.41 -35.82 30.81
C ALA A 17 -20.30 -34.77 30.98
N ALA A 18 -19.39 -34.72 30.02
CA ALA A 18 -18.42 -33.64 29.93
C ALA A 18 -19.19 -32.31 29.82
N PRO A 19 -18.84 -31.28 30.62
CA PRO A 19 -19.51 -29.99 30.53
C PRO A 19 -19.35 -29.46 29.11
N HIS A 20 -20.47 -29.03 28.54
CA HIS A 20 -20.55 -28.36 27.25
C HIS A 20 -19.69 -27.09 27.35
N SER A 21 -18.48 -27.12 26.77
CA SER A 21 -17.63 -25.94 26.67
C SER A 21 -18.43 -24.82 26.03
N ARG A 22 -18.80 -23.80 26.81
CA ARG A 22 -19.34 -22.57 26.24
C ARG A 22 -18.28 -22.04 25.28
N ARG A 23 -18.59 -22.06 23.99
CA ARG A 23 -17.78 -21.43 22.96
C ARG A 23 -17.60 -19.97 23.37
N GLN A 24 -16.39 -19.60 23.77
CA GLN A 24 -16.03 -18.21 24.01
C GLN A 24 -16.01 -17.55 22.63
N VAL A 25 -16.93 -16.63 22.41
CA VAL A 25 -17.04 -15.86 21.17
C VAL A 25 -15.96 -14.78 21.21
N ASP A 26 -15.13 -14.73 20.18
CA ASP A 26 -14.03 -13.78 20.05
C ASP A 26 -14.25 -12.86 18.84
N ASN A 27 -15.04 -11.80 19.07
CA ASN A 27 -15.33 -10.75 18.08
C ASN A 27 -14.47 -9.49 18.32
N GLU A 28 -13.32 -9.62 19.00
CA GLU A 28 -12.53 -8.44 19.35
C GLU A 28 -11.82 -7.87 18.12
N ILE A 29 -11.92 -6.56 17.89
CA ILE A 29 -11.12 -5.83 16.92
C ILE A 29 -10.18 -4.93 17.71
N ARG A 30 -8.89 -5.20 17.61
CA ARG A 30 -7.87 -4.53 18.41
C ARG A 30 -6.81 -3.91 17.52
N VAL A 31 -6.52 -2.63 17.74
CA VAL A 31 -5.37 -1.96 17.12
C VAL A 31 -4.34 -1.63 18.19
N SER A 32 -3.12 -2.10 18.00
CA SER A 32 -1.97 -1.87 18.88
C SER A 32 -0.94 -0.98 18.18
N LEU A 33 -0.43 0.01 18.89
CA LEU A 33 0.57 0.98 18.44
C LEU A 33 1.83 0.83 19.30
N SER A 34 3.02 0.79 18.68
CA SER A 34 4.29 0.61 19.39
C SER A 34 5.40 1.48 18.82
N ASP A 35 6.38 1.81 19.65
CA ASP A 35 7.60 2.56 19.33
C ASP A 35 8.83 1.64 19.13
N LEU A 36 8.62 0.34 18.89
CA LEU A 36 9.65 -0.73 18.78
C LEU A 36 10.33 -1.13 20.10
N GLY A 37 10.05 -0.46 21.22
CA GLY A 37 10.54 -0.81 22.56
C GLY A 37 9.45 -1.40 23.45
N GLU A 38 8.26 -0.79 23.45
CA GLU A 38 7.09 -1.20 24.24
C GLU A 38 5.78 -1.01 23.44
N THR A 39 4.70 -1.73 23.79
CA THR A 39 3.36 -1.40 23.28
C THR A 39 2.94 -0.08 23.92
N GLY A 40 2.86 0.99 23.13
CA GLY A 40 2.60 2.32 23.65
C GLY A 40 1.11 2.61 23.80
N ALA A 41 0.27 2.22 22.86
CA ALA A 41 -1.18 2.40 22.98
C ALA A 41 -1.96 1.25 22.34
N GLN A 42 -3.17 1.02 22.84
CA GLN A 42 -4.10 0.06 22.26
C GLN A 42 -5.51 0.65 22.27
N VAL A 43 -6.27 0.36 21.22
CA VAL A 43 -7.69 0.69 21.11
C VAL A 43 -8.48 -0.54 20.66
N THR A 44 -9.75 -0.58 21.04
CA THR A 44 -10.71 -1.59 20.60
C THR A 44 -11.81 -0.92 19.81
N LEU A 45 -12.25 -1.53 18.72
CA LEU A 45 -13.27 -0.98 17.83
C LEU A 45 -14.46 -1.93 17.68
N ALA A 46 -15.61 -1.37 17.30
CA ALA A 46 -16.82 -2.11 17.02
C ALA A 46 -16.78 -2.79 15.64
N GLU A 47 -17.41 -3.96 15.55
CA GLU A 47 -17.51 -4.75 14.33
C GLU A 47 -18.66 -4.28 13.43
N GLY A 48 -18.48 -4.42 12.11
CA GLY A 48 -19.56 -4.29 11.11
C GLY A 48 -20.00 -2.86 10.80
N VAL A 49 -19.38 -1.86 11.42
CA VAL A 49 -19.63 -0.44 11.19
C VAL A 49 -18.32 0.31 11.07
N ARG A 50 -18.37 1.50 10.48
CA ARG A 50 -17.29 2.48 10.63
C ARG A 50 -17.20 2.88 12.10
N ASP A 51 -16.04 2.65 12.70
CA ASP A 51 -15.77 3.05 14.07
C ASP A 51 -14.44 3.80 14.18
N THR A 52 -14.34 4.66 15.18
CA THR A 52 -13.17 5.51 15.40
C THR A 52 -12.77 5.49 16.86
N ALA A 53 -11.48 5.37 17.12
CA ALA A 53 -10.92 5.42 18.47
C ALA A 53 -9.72 6.38 18.55
N ILE A 54 -9.56 7.02 19.70
CA ILE A 54 -8.42 7.88 20.00
C ILE A 54 -7.49 7.09 20.93
N PRO A 55 -6.22 6.87 20.56
CA PRO A 55 -5.28 6.15 21.40
C PRO A 55 -4.97 6.97 22.67
N ALA A 56 -4.77 6.28 23.80
CA ALA A 56 -4.49 6.93 25.08
C ALA A 56 -3.15 7.70 25.09
N LEU A 57 -2.20 7.27 24.25
CA LEU A 57 -0.97 7.98 23.94
C LEU A 57 -0.95 8.29 22.45
N SER A 58 -0.42 9.45 22.09
CA SER A 58 -0.37 9.87 20.68
C SER A 58 0.95 9.52 19.99
N GLY A 59 1.93 8.91 20.67
CA GLY A 59 3.21 8.50 20.07
C GLY A 59 4.38 9.44 20.38
N PRO A 60 5.45 9.43 19.55
CA PRO A 60 5.51 8.85 18.20
C PRO A 60 5.51 7.32 18.21
N PHE A 61 4.80 6.73 17.25
CA PHE A 61 4.77 5.29 17.03
C PHE A 61 5.53 4.94 15.76
N ALA A 62 6.13 3.76 15.74
CA ALA A 62 6.86 3.21 14.61
C ALA A 62 6.15 2.01 13.98
N THR A 63 5.24 1.34 14.70
CA THR A 63 4.44 0.24 14.18
C THR A 63 2.97 0.32 14.56
N VAL A 64 2.12 -0.32 13.76
CA VAL A 64 0.70 -0.52 14.01
C VAL A 64 0.30 -1.94 13.66
N GLU A 65 -0.44 -2.60 14.55
CA GLU A 65 -0.95 -3.95 14.35
C GLU A 65 -2.45 -3.98 14.53
N LEU A 66 -3.16 -4.54 13.54
CA LEU A 66 -4.56 -4.92 13.68
C LEU A 66 -4.61 -6.40 14.04
N THR A 67 -5.33 -6.75 15.09
CA THR A 67 -5.65 -8.12 15.46
C THR A 67 -7.16 -8.29 15.43
N LEU A 68 -7.62 -9.29 14.67
CA LEU A 68 -9.03 -9.66 14.58
C LEU A 68 -9.26 -10.97 15.35
N GLY A 69 -10.27 -10.96 16.21
CA GLY A 69 -10.76 -12.16 16.87
C GLY A 69 -11.29 -13.18 15.86
N THR A 70 -11.24 -14.46 16.21
CA THR A 70 -11.56 -15.55 15.27
C THR A 70 -13.02 -15.59 14.82
N ASP A 71 -13.93 -14.94 15.57
CA ASP A 71 -15.35 -14.89 15.26
C ASP A 71 -15.77 -13.52 14.65
N VAL A 72 -14.82 -12.60 14.37
CA VAL A 72 -15.08 -11.39 13.55
C VAL A 72 -15.48 -11.81 12.13
N GLN A 73 -16.61 -11.31 11.64
CA GLN A 73 -17.21 -11.66 10.36
C GLN A 73 -16.37 -11.16 9.18
N ASP A 74 -15.90 -9.92 9.26
CA ASP A 74 -15.04 -9.33 8.24
C ASP A 74 -13.56 -9.52 8.58
N GLN A 75 -13.03 -10.70 8.25
CA GLN A 75 -11.60 -11.00 8.38
C GLN A 75 -10.73 -10.21 7.39
N ALA A 76 -11.33 -9.49 6.45
CA ALA A 76 -10.65 -8.59 5.53
C ALA A 76 -10.72 -7.11 5.98
N LEU A 77 -11.27 -6.85 7.18
CA LEU A 77 -11.39 -5.50 7.73
C LEU A 77 -10.07 -4.76 7.67
N ARG A 78 -10.15 -3.50 7.25
CA ARG A 78 -9.02 -2.60 7.20
C ARG A 78 -9.25 -1.42 8.12
N CYS A 79 -8.15 -0.94 8.66
CA CYS A 79 -8.11 0.26 9.48
C CYS A 79 -7.12 1.25 8.89
N GLN A 80 -7.25 2.51 9.28
CA GLN A 80 -6.40 3.62 8.92
C GLN A 80 -6.02 4.37 10.20
N ILE A 81 -4.80 4.86 10.25
CA ILE A 81 -4.35 5.75 11.32
C ILE A 81 -4.12 7.15 10.74
N LEU A 82 -4.55 8.17 11.50
CA LEU A 82 -4.49 9.56 11.10
C LEU A 82 -3.53 10.34 12.01
N ASP A 83 -2.84 11.32 11.43
CA ASP A 83 -2.02 12.28 12.17
C ASP A 83 -2.87 13.38 12.84
N HIS A 84 -2.23 14.31 13.53
CA HIS A 84 -2.91 15.44 14.21
C HIS A 84 -3.65 16.41 13.26
N MET A 85 -3.35 16.38 11.97
CA MET A 85 -4.02 17.17 10.93
C MET A 85 -5.18 16.41 10.28
N GLY A 86 -5.40 15.14 10.66
CA GLY A 86 -6.39 14.27 10.05
C GLY A 86 -5.91 13.62 8.74
N SER A 87 -4.62 13.71 8.42
CA SER A 87 -4.04 13.09 7.22
C SER A 87 -3.72 11.61 7.50
N PRO A 88 -4.00 10.71 6.54
CA PRO A 88 -3.59 9.31 6.66
C PRO A 88 -2.08 9.13 6.77
N ILE A 89 -1.66 8.25 7.68
CA ILE A 89 -0.25 7.88 7.84
C ILE A 89 0.03 6.64 6.97
N VAL A 90 1.13 6.71 6.21
CA VAL A 90 1.54 5.61 5.33
C VAL A 90 2.19 4.50 6.14
N VAL A 91 1.80 3.27 5.84
CA VAL A 91 2.24 2.04 6.48
C VAL A 91 2.83 1.07 5.46
N LEU A 92 3.81 0.29 5.91
CA LEU A 92 4.64 -0.61 5.12
C LEU A 92 4.60 -2.02 5.71
N ARG A 93 4.43 -3.04 4.86
CA ARG A 93 4.59 -4.45 5.26
C ARG A 93 5.10 -5.30 4.11
N GLY A 94 6.38 -5.68 4.18
CA GLY A 94 7.09 -6.28 3.06
C GLY A 94 7.16 -5.29 1.90
N ALA A 95 6.75 -5.71 0.70
CA ALA A 95 6.67 -4.85 -0.48
C ALA A 95 5.39 -3.98 -0.57
N ASN A 96 4.47 -4.11 0.39
CA ASN A 96 3.21 -3.35 0.36
C ASN A 96 3.39 -1.99 1.03
N THR A 97 2.91 -0.95 0.36
CA THR A 97 2.79 0.43 0.87
C THR A 97 1.33 0.83 0.75
N ASP A 98 0.74 1.32 1.84
CA ASP A 98 -0.70 1.64 1.90
C ASP A 98 -0.94 2.71 2.97
N ILE A 99 -2.13 3.32 3.02
CA ILE A 99 -2.59 4.15 4.14
C ILE A 99 -3.66 3.45 4.98
N THR A 100 -4.08 2.26 4.54
CA THR A 100 -4.94 1.35 5.29
C THR A 100 -4.17 0.06 5.56
N PHE A 101 -4.45 -0.61 6.66
CA PHE A 101 -3.81 -1.86 7.05
C PHE A 101 -4.84 -2.88 7.49
N ALA A 102 -4.54 -4.14 7.20
CA ALA A 102 -5.31 -5.31 7.63
C ALA A 102 -4.43 -6.22 8.50
N ASP A 103 -5.06 -7.04 9.34
CA ASP A 103 -4.39 -8.08 10.13
C ASP A 103 -3.67 -9.05 9.18
N GLY A 104 -4.42 -9.84 8.41
CA GLY A 104 -3.88 -10.81 7.47
C GLY A 104 -2.95 -11.86 8.10
N GLY A 105 -2.88 -11.97 9.43
CA GLY A 105 -2.06 -12.93 10.16
C GLY A 105 -0.55 -12.75 9.98
N LYS A 106 -0.09 -11.56 9.56
CA LYS A 106 1.33 -11.28 9.24
C LYS A 106 2.00 -10.35 10.26
N GLY A 107 1.32 -10.06 11.36
CA GLY A 107 1.79 -9.16 12.40
C GLY A 107 1.76 -7.69 11.98
N ALA A 108 2.50 -6.88 12.76
CA ALA A 108 2.53 -5.43 12.66
C ALA A 108 2.99 -4.89 11.29
N TRP A 109 2.42 -3.75 10.93
CA TRP A 109 2.89 -2.86 9.88
C TRP A 109 3.86 -1.84 10.47
N THR A 110 4.85 -1.43 9.68
CA THR A 110 5.77 -0.36 10.03
C THR A 110 5.25 0.95 9.46
N LEU A 111 5.24 2.03 10.24
CA LEU A 111 4.94 3.36 9.70
C LEU A 111 6.14 3.81 8.85
N ARG A 112 5.89 4.44 7.69
CA ARG A 112 6.95 4.93 6.81
C ARG A 112 7.94 5.82 7.58
N GLU A 113 7.40 6.66 8.45
CA GLU A 113 8.16 7.45 9.40
C GLU A 113 7.50 7.36 10.78
N PRO A 114 8.27 7.35 11.88
CA PRO A 114 7.70 7.43 13.22
C PRO A 114 6.78 8.65 13.34
N SER A 115 5.50 8.42 13.66
CA SER A 115 4.47 9.45 13.56
C SER A 115 3.58 9.54 14.79
N MET A 116 3.05 10.73 15.03
CA MET A 116 2.01 10.93 16.05
C MET A 116 0.66 10.47 15.49
N VAL A 117 -0.01 9.55 16.20
CA VAL A 117 -1.34 9.07 15.82
C VAL A 117 -2.39 9.77 16.67
N SER A 118 -3.29 10.51 16.01
CA SER A 118 -4.40 11.21 16.67
C SER A 118 -5.67 10.35 16.71
N GLN A 119 -5.85 9.48 15.71
CA GLN A 119 -7.06 8.70 15.54
C GLN A 119 -6.79 7.40 14.79
N VAL A 120 -7.51 6.35 15.17
CA VAL A 120 -7.64 5.09 14.44
C VAL A 120 -9.06 5.00 13.91
N VAL A 121 -9.22 4.66 12.64
CA VAL A 121 -10.50 4.47 11.97
C VAL A 121 -10.53 3.08 11.36
N CYS A 122 -11.53 2.26 11.70
CA CYS A 122 -11.78 1.00 10.99
C CYS A 122 -13.10 1.12 10.26
N ASP A 123 -13.12 0.77 8.98
CA ASP A 123 -14.29 0.92 8.12
C ASP A 123 -14.37 -0.28 7.16
N PRO A 124 -15.48 -1.02 7.13
CA PRO A 124 -15.67 -2.14 6.18
C PRO A 124 -15.59 -1.73 4.71
N THR A 125 -15.71 -0.43 4.41
CA THR A 125 -15.59 0.10 3.04
C THR A 125 -14.15 0.39 2.63
N PHE A 126 -13.19 0.36 3.56
CA PHE A 126 -11.78 0.52 3.23
C PHE A 126 -11.28 -0.65 2.41
N ALA A 127 -10.72 -0.33 1.25
CA ALA A 127 -10.04 -1.29 0.38
C ALA A 127 -8.53 -1.11 0.47
N GLN A 128 -7.80 -2.13 0.04
CA GLN A 128 -6.37 -1.99 -0.22
C GLN A 128 -6.16 -0.94 -1.31
N ILE A 129 -5.21 -0.03 -1.13
CA ILE A 129 -4.87 0.95 -2.16
C ILE A 129 -4.28 0.25 -3.38
N ASP A 130 -4.53 0.82 -4.56
CA ASP A 130 -3.92 0.38 -5.82
C ASP A 130 -2.40 0.26 -5.67
N SER A 131 -1.85 -0.89 -6.03
CA SER A 131 -0.40 -1.13 -6.01
C SER A 131 0.41 -0.11 -6.82
N ASP A 132 -0.23 0.57 -7.78
CA ASP A 132 0.39 1.60 -8.59
C ASP A 132 0.45 2.97 -7.90
N ALA A 133 -0.22 3.15 -6.75
CA ALA A 133 -0.16 4.38 -5.97
C ALA A 133 1.24 4.68 -5.42
N GLY A 134 2.10 3.68 -5.28
CA GLY A 134 3.51 3.84 -4.90
C GLY A 134 4.49 3.92 -6.07
N LYS A 135 4.00 3.98 -7.32
CA LYS A 135 4.81 3.81 -8.52
C LYS A 135 4.80 5.05 -9.41
N LEU A 136 5.71 5.05 -10.38
CA LEU A 136 5.77 6.03 -11.46
C LEU A 136 5.17 5.41 -12.71
N ARG A 137 4.39 6.18 -13.46
CA ARG A 137 3.90 5.76 -14.77
C ARG A 137 4.28 6.78 -15.82
N VAL A 138 5.01 6.33 -16.83
CA VAL A 138 5.32 7.14 -18.01
C VAL A 138 4.40 6.69 -19.14
N VAL A 139 3.63 7.64 -19.66
CA VAL A 139 2.70 7.46 -20.77
C VAL A 139 3.26 8.19 -21.99
N LEU A 140 3.41 7.47 -23.10
CA LEU A 140 3.87 8.00 -24.37
C LEU A 140 2.73 7.88 -25.38
N GLU A 141 2.40 8.95 -26.09
CA GLU A 141 1.29 8.96 -27.04
C GLU A 141 1.63 9.71 -28.32
N SER A 142 1.08 9.22 -29.42
CA SER A 142 1.01 9.89 -30.72
C SER A 142 -0.42 9.80 -31.23
N GLN A 143 -1.10 10.94 -31.34
CA GLN A 143 -2.48 10.96 -31.83
C GLN A 143 -2.52 10.72 -33.33
N SER A 144 -1.52 11.21 -34.07
CA SER A 144 -1.45 11.07 -35.53
C SER A 144 -1.30 9.62 -36.00
N THR A 145 -0.69 8.76 -35.18
CA THR A 145 -0.45 7.36 -35.49
C THR A 145 -1.24 6.39 -34.60
N GLU A 146 -2.14 6.90 -33.75
CA GLU A 146 -2.89 6.14 -32.74
C GLU A 146 -2.00 5.18 -31.93
N THR A 147 -0.75 5.59 -31.68
CA THR A 147 0.26 4.77 -31.02
C THR A 147 0.40 5.23 -29.58
N GLY A 148 0.40 4.28 -28.65
CA GLY A 148 0.58 4.56 -27.23
C GLY A 148 1.46 3.52 -26.56
N SER A 149 2.15 3.94 -25.49
CA SER A 149 2.89 3.08 -24.59
C SER A 149 2.68 3.56 -23.15
N GLN A 150 2.62 2.61 -22.21
CA GLN A 150 2.60 2.90 -20.79
C GLN A 150 3.61 2.00 -20.08
N THR A 151 4.58 2.62 -19.42
CA THR A 151 5.61 1.91 -18.66
C THR A 151 5.50 2.30 -17.20
N VAL A 152 5.46 1.30 -16.31
CA VAL A 152 5.45 1.49 -14.86
C VAL A 152 6.85 1.26 -14.33
N LEU A 153 7.34 2.18 -13.51
CA LEU A 153 8.66 2.14 -12.87
C LEU A 153 8.51 2.25 -11.35
N GLU A 154 9.43 1.63 -10.62
CA GLU A 154 9.49 1.76 -9.16
C GLU A 154 10.01 3.15 -8.77
N ALA A 155 9.49 3.69 -7.66
CA ALA A 155 9.93 4.98 -7.13
C ALA A 155 11.05 4.84 -6.09
N GLY A 156 11.72 5.94 -5.77
CA GLY A 156 12.69 6.04 -4.67
C GLY A 156 14.16 5.82 -5.06
N GLN A 157 14.45 5.23 -6.22
CA GLN A 157 15.81 5.10 -6.76
C GLN A 157 15.81 5.34 -8.28
N ARG A 158 17.01 5.47 -8.88
CA ARG A 158 17.14 5.51 -10.34
C ARG A 158 16.63 4.20 -10.93
N GLU A 159 15.63 4.30 -11.80
CA GLU A 159 15.05 3.18 -12.53
C GLU A 159 15.12 3.46 -14.04
N GLU A 160 15.30 2.41 -14.82
CA GLU A 160 15.44 2.49 -16.28
C GLU A 160 14.65 1.36 -16.93
N ALA A 161 13.80 1.71 -17.91
CA ALA A 161 12.94 0.75 -18.59
C ALA A 161 12.69 1.17 -20.04
N MET A 162 12.50 0.17 -20.92
CA MET A 162 12.06 0.41 -22.29
C MET A 162 10.55 0.70 -22.34
N PRO A 163 10.06 1.46 -23.33
CA PRO A 163 8.63 1.59 -23.61
C PRO A 163 7.97 0.22 -23.85
N VAL A 164 6.85 -0.04 -23.19
CA VAL A 164 6.09 -1.28 -23.39
C VAL A 164 5.23 -1.18 -24.66
N GLY A 165 5.33 -2.17 -25.55
CA GLY A 165 4.45 -2.34 -26.72
C GLY A 165 4.93 -1.66 -28.01
N SER A 166 5.36 -0.40 -27.97
CA SER A 166 5.88 0.34 -29.13
C SER A 166 6.99 1.30 -28.71
N SER A 167 7.98 1.50 -29.59
CA SER A 167 9.03 2.52 -29.44
C SER A 167 8.69 3.85 -30.13
N GLY A 168 7.49 3.98 -30.71
CA GLY A 168 7.02 5.23 -31.36
C GLY A 168 7.16 5.24 -32.88
N PRO A 169 7.22 6.43 -33.51
CA PRO A 169 7.44 7.74 -32.90
C PRO A 169 6.28 8.21 -32.02
N PHE A 170 6.62 8.91 -30.94
CA PHE A 170 5.66 9.54 -30.03
C PHE A 170 5.69 11.06 -30.17
N GLU A 171 4.56 11.71 -29.91
CA GLU A 171 4.41 13.17 -29.94
C GLU A 171 4.44 13.76 -28.53
N THR A 172 4.04 12.98 -27.53
CA THR A 172 3.90 13.44 -26.15
C THR A 172 4.43 12.43 -25.15
N VAL A 173 4.81 12.93 -23.97
CA VAL A 173 5.16 12.14 -22.80
C VAL A 173 4.51 12.73 -21.55
N GLU A 174 3.91 11.89 -20.72
CA GLU A 174 3.34 12.27 -19.43
C GLU A 174 3.98 11.40 -18.35
N LEU A 175 4.49 12.03 -17.29
CA LEU A 175 4.78 11.33 -16.03
C LEU A 175 3.55 11.47 -15.14
N ARG A 176 3.08 10.35 -14.58
CA ARG A 176 2.12 10.31 -13.48
C ARG A 176 2.83 9.75 -12.26
N VAL A 177 2.88 10.53 -11.18
CA VAL A 177 3.49 10.11 -9.92
C VAL A 177 2.38 9.60 -8.99
N GLY A 178 2.49 8.35 -8.52
CA GLY A 178 1.53 7.79 -7.59
C GLY A 178 1.48 8.59 -6.28
N GLU A 179 0.29 8.70 -5.68
CA GLU A 179 0.04 9.53 -4.49
C GLU A 179 0.83 9.11 -3.25
N LEU A 180 1.31 7.86 -3.20
CA LEU A 180 2.14 7.32 -2.11
C LEU A 180 3.64 7.43 -2.41
N VAL A 181 4.06 7.93 -3.57
CA VAL A 181 5.48 8.22 -3.82
C VAL A 181 5.93 9.35 -2.90
N GLU A 182 7.06 9.17 -2.22
CA GLU A 182 7.57 10.14 -1.24
C GLU A 182 7.93 11.48 -1.90
N ASP A 183 8.68 11.44 -3.01
CA ASP A 183 9.00 12.62 -3.79
C ASP A 183 8.00 12.85 -4.93
N GLN A 184 7.01 13.71 -4.67
CA GLN A 184 6.03 14.13 -5.67
C GLN A 184 6.62 15.06 -6.76
N LYS A 185 7.88 15.47 -6.65
CA LYS A 185 8.60 16.29 -7.65
C LYS A 185 9.49 15.46 -8.56
N TYR A 186 9.32 14.14 -8.53
CA TYR A 186 10.05 13.19 -9.35
C TYR A 186 10.13 13.64 -10.82
N ARG A 187 11.29 13.42 -11.44
CA ARG A 187 11.51 13.71 -12.86
C ARG A 187 11.99 12.48 -13.60
N CYS A 188 11.63 12.40 -14.86
CA CYS A 188 12.13 11.38 -15.77
C CYS A 188 12.73 12.04 -17.01
N GLN A 189 13.49 11.26 -17.74
CA GLN A 189 14.10 11.58 -19.03
C GLN A 189 13.77 10.43 -19.98
N VAL A 190 13.59 10.74 -21.25
CA VAL A 190 13.44 9.74 -22.31
C VAL A 190 14.59 9.88 -23.28
N LEU A 191 15.15 8.75 -23.69
CA LEU A 191 16.33 8.66 -24.56
C LEU A 191 15.94 8.13 -25.93
N ASP A 192 16.64 8.60 -26.96
CA ASP A 192 16.60 8.04 -28.31
C ASP A 192 17.47 6.77 -28.41
N HIS A 193 17.40 6.07 -29.54
CA HIS A 193 18.21 4.85 -29.80
C HIS A 193 19.73 5.05 -29.78
N MET A 194 20.22 6.29 -29.77
CA MET A 194 21.63 6.62 -29.63
C MET A 194 22.00 6.96 -28.18
N GLY A 195 21.04 6.90 -27.24
CA GLY A 195 21.21 7.24 -25.84
C GLY A 195 21.18 8.74 -25.56
N ASN A 196 20.76 9.58 -26.52
CA ASN A 196 20.65 11.02 -26.31
C ASN A 196 19.29 11.37 -25.69
N PRO A 197 19.26 12.32 -24.73
CA PRO A 197 18.01 12.85 -24.22
C PRO A 197 17.17 13.53 -25.29
N ILE A 198 15.88 13.19 -25.32
CA ILE A 198 14.89 13.84 -26.19
C ILE A 198 14.38 15.10 -25.50
N ILE A 199 14.26 16.18 -26.27
CA ILE A 199 13.80 17.48 -25.78
C ILE A 199 12.27 17.49 -25.71
N VAL A 200 11.76 17.93 -24.56
CA VAL A 200 10.35 18.00 -24.21
C VAL A 200 9.96 19.45 -23.91
N LEU A 201 8.73 19.80 -24.28
CA LEU A 201 8.16 21.14 -24.22
C LEU A 201 6.88 21.14 -23.38
N ARG A 202 6.71 22.13 -22.52
CA ARG A 202 5.43 22.39 -21.83
C ARG A 202 5.24 23.87 -21.56
N GLY A 203 4.40 24.51 -22.38
CA GLY A 203 4.31 25.96 -22.45
C GLY A 203 5.64 26.54 -22.97
N GLU A 204 6.20 27.51 -22.25
CA GLU A 204 7.51 28.11 -22.58
C GLU A 204 8.70 27.29 -22.08
N ASN A 205 8.46 26.20 -21.32
CA ASN A 205 9.54 25.38 -20.80
C ASN A 205 10.05 24.41 -21.88
N ARG A 206 11.36 24.35 -22.03
CA ARG A 206 12.09 23.43 -22.90
C ARG A 206 13.18 22.74 -22.09
N ASP A 207 13.11 21.41 -21.99
CA ASP A 207 13.93 20.63 -21.05
C ASP A 207 14.24 19.25 -21.65
N ILE A 208 15.17 18.52 -21.07
CA ILE A 208 15.47 17.10 -21.36
C ILE A 208 15.02 16.18 -20.23
N THR A 209 14.42 16.75 -19.19
CA THR A 209 13.75 16.05 -18.11
C THR A 209 12.33 16.60 -17.99
N PHE A 210 11.38 15.77 -17.58
CA PHE A 210 9.99 16.16 -17.38
C PHE A 210 9.49 15.66 -16.04
N SER A 211 8.53 16.40 -15.48
CA SER A 211 7.83 16.04 -14.25
C SER A 211 6.33 16.08 -14.48
N ASP A 212 5.58 15.37 -13.65
CA ASP A 212 4.12 15.43 -13.63
C ASP A 212 3.67 16.88 -13.33
N ALA A 213 3.97 17.37 -12.13
CA ALA A 213 3.54 18.68 -11.62
C ALA A 213 2.01 18.93 -11.73
N GLY A 214 1.20 17.90 -11.95
CA GLY A 214 -0.25 18.01 -12.12
C GLY A 214 -0.67 18.82 -13.35
N LYS A 215 0.20 18.97 -14.36
CA LYS A 215 -0.04 19.79 -15.56
C LYS A 215 -0.22 18.96 -16.83
N GLY A 216 -0.27 17.63 -16.70
CA GLY A 216 -0.41 16.71 -17.83
C GLY A 216 0.83 16.62 -18.70
N ALA A 217 0.62 16.12 -19.92
CA ALA A 217 1.67 15.75 -20.85
C ALA A 217 2.58 16.90 -21.29
N TRP A 218 3.83 16.55 -21.56
CA TRP A 218 4.81 17.33 -22.31
C TRP A 218 4.76 16.91 -23.78
N THR A 219 5.10 17.82 -24.67
CA THR A 219 5.21 17.55 -26.12
C THR A 219 6.67 17.36 -26.49
N PHE A 220 7.00 16.38 -27.32
CA PHE A 220 8.35 16.30 -27.89
C PHE A 220 8.58 17.45 -28.87
N GLU A 221 9.75 18.08 -28.81
CA GLU A 221 10.13 19.13 -29.77
C GLU A 221 10.05 18.62 -31.21
N THR A 222 10.37 17.35 -31.41
CA THR A 222 10.15 16.61 -32.67
C THR A 222 9.63 15.23 -32.33
N PRO A 223 8.58 14.71 -33.01
CA PRO A 223 8.12 13.35 -32.78
C PRO A 223 9.27 12.35 -32.90
N SER A 224 9.46 11.52 -31.88
CA SER A 224 10.71 10.77 -31.68
C SER A 224 10.44 9.34 -31.26
N GLN A 225 11.30 8.43 -31.68
CA GLN A 225 11.34 7.08 -31.13
C GLN A 225 12.04 7.10 -29.77
N VAL A 226 11.49 6.38 -28.81
CA VAL A 226 12.04 6.25 -27.46
C VAL A 226 12.62 4.85 -27.31
N SER A 227 13.91 4.78 -26.94
CA SER A 227 14.53 3.50 -26.56
C SER A 227 14.39 3.23 -25.08
N ASP A 228 14.64 4.25 -24.25
CA ASP A 228 14.73 4.11 -22.80
C ASP A 228 14.04 5.26 -22.07
N ILE A 229 13.47 4.93 -20.93
CA ILE A 229 12.83 5.83 -19.97
C ILE A 229 13.65 5.72 -18.70
N VAL A 230 14.23 6.84 -18.25
CA VAL A 230 15.05 6.91 -17.03
C VAL A 230 14.35 7.82 -16.05
N CYS A 231 14.00 7.29 -14.89
CA CYS A 231 13.39 8.03 -13.79
C CYS A 231 14.38 8.03 -12.63
N ASP A 232 14.77 9.22 -12.15
CA ASP A 232 15.75 9.36 -11.07
C ASP A 232 15.32 10.48 -10.11
N PRO A 233 15.27 10.26 -8.79
CA PRO A 233 14.86 11.30 -7.84
C PRO A 233 15.87 12.46 -7.76
N THR A 234 17.10 12.27 -8.27
CA THR A 234 18.14 13.31 -8.29
C THR A 234 18.04 14.22 -9.51
N PHE A 235 17.19 13.91 -10.49
CA PHE A 235 17.01 14.76 -11.66
C PHE A 235 16.40 16.11 -11.29
N VAL A 236 17.00 17.15 -11.83
CA VAL A 236 16.53 18.55 -11.73
C VAL A 236 16.13 19.06 -13.10
N ALA A 237 15.43 20.19 -13.16
CA ALA A 237 15.14 20.84 -14.44
C ALA A 237 16.44 21.23 -15.15
N VAL A 238 16.60 20.80 -16.40
CA VAL A 238 17.76 21.10 -17.24
C VAL A 238 17.26 21.86 -18.46
N ALA A 239 17.04 23.16 -18.28
CA ALA A 239 16.60 24.02 -19.37
C ALA A 239 17.61 23.97 -20.52
N VAL A 240 17.14 23.63 -21.72
CA VAL A 240 17.96 23.65 -22.92
C VAL A 240 17.68 24.96 -23.66
N ALA A 241 18.72 25.78 -23.77
CA ALA A 241 18.69 27.05 -24.50
C ALA A 241 18.43 26.86 -26.01
#